data_AF-A0A9E5QM27-F1
#
_entry.id   AF-A0A9E5QM27-F1
#
_cell.length_a   1.000
_cell.length_b   1.000
_cell.length_c   1.000
_cell.angle_alpha   90.00
_cell.angle_beta   90.00
_cell.angle_gamma   90.00
#
_symmetry.space_group_name_H-M   'P 1'
#
loop_
_entity.id
_entity.type
_entity.pdbx_description
1 polymer ?
#
loop_
_entity_poly.entity_id
_entity_poly.type
_entity_poly.pdbx_seq_one_letter_code
_entity_poly.pdbx_strand_id
1 'polypeptide(L)'
;LFGMGIRLGAKVLGIEETSLNEFIKQPIKSEMFRRGTFFELVWLKARGGMKKELRVKELVPYYRGGYIYHNAACATIKKLEQQLGMFPRSALWDLMDCLAYIIEMLELGERYFSPAENPDDIEAEYKELDYENPVENWRCA
;
A
#
# COMPACT_ATOMS: atom_id res chain seq x y z
N LEU A 1 10.81 2.20 15.90
CA LEU A 1 9.88 1.26 15.26
C LEU A 1 8.60 1.07 16.07
N PHE A 2 8.60 0.28 17.15
CA PHE A 2 7.38 -0.10 17.90
C PHE A 2 6.55 1.06 18.41
N GLY A 3 7.15 2.07 19.07
CA GLY A 3 6.40 3.21 19.59
C GLY A 3 5.72 4.05 18.51
N MET A 4 6.27 4.08 17.28
CA MET A 4 5.63 4.74 16.14
C MET A 4 4.52 3.88 15.55
N GLY A 5 4.75 2.56 15.44
CA GLY A 5 3.74 1.60 14.99
C GLY A 5 2.49 1.63 15.88
N ILE A 6 2.66 1.65 17.21
CA ILE A 6 1.55 1.75 18.17
C ILE A 6 0.79 3.07 17.98
N ARG A 7 1.52 4.19 17.90
CA ARG A 7 0.92 5.53 17.76
C ARG A 7 0.10 5.68 16.48
N LEU A 8 0.59 5.10 15.38
CA LEU A 8 -0.08 5.13 14.08
C LEU A 8 -1.15 4.02 13.94
N GLY A 9 -1.28 3.12 14.91
CA GLY A 9 -2.17 1.96 14.81
C GLY A 9 -1.80 1.00 13.67
N ALA A 10 -0.50 0.93 13.33
CA ALA A 10 -0.03 0.08 12.22
C ALA A 10 -0.24 -1.40 12.56
N LYS A 11 -0.82 -2.17 11.65
CA LYS A 11 -0.98 -3.63 11.78
C LYS A 11 0.19 -4.41 11.19
N VAL A 12 0.73 -3.88 10.09
CA VAL A 12 1.78 -4.51 9.27
C VAL A 12 2.99 -3.59 9.20
N LEU A 13 4.19 -4.15 9.30
CA LEU A 13 5.47 -3.45 9.17
C LEU A 13 6.29 -4.11 8.06
N GLY A 14 6.55 -3.36 6.99
CA GLY A 14 7.51 -3.73 5.95
C GLY A 14 8.92 -3.34 6.38
N ILE A 15 9.84 -4.31 6.40
CA ILE A 15 11.26 -4.09 6.72
C ILE A 15 12.08 -4.57 5.53
N GLU A 16 12.94 -3.68 5.01
CA GLU A 16 13.87 -4.03 3.94
C GLU A 16 14.86 -5.11 4.41
N GLU A 17 14.94 -6.18 3.65
CA GLU A 17 15.89 -7.26 3.87
C GLU A 17 17.28 -6.85 3.37
N THR A 18 18.19 -6.70 4.32
CA THR A 18 19.61 -6.46 4.06
C THR A 18 20.44 -7.70 4.39
N SER A 19 21.74 -7.67 4.11
CA SER A 19 22.66 -8.79 4.44
C SER A 19 22.72 -9.13 5.94
N LEU A 20 22.30 -8.22 6.82
CA LEU A 20 22.29 -8.40 8.29
C LEU A 20 20.92 -8.86 8.82
N ASN A 21 20.03 -9.36 7.97
CA ASN A 21 18.65 -9.62 8.36
C ASN A 21 18.50 -10.65 9.49
N GLU A 22 19.31 -11.71 9.49
CA GLU A 22 19.26 -12.74 10.54
C GLU A 22 19.57 -12.16 11.94
N PHE A 23 20.49 -11.21 12.02
CA PHE A 23 20.83 -10.51 13.26
C PHE A 23 19.75 -9.55 13.73
N ILE A 24 18.89 -9.06 12.84
CA ILE A 24 17.85 -8.08 13.16
C ILE A 24 16.51 -8.78 13.47
N LYS A 25 16.23 -9.92 12.81
CA LYS A 25 15.02 -10.72 13.01
C LYS A 25 14.84 -11.15 14.47
N GLN A 26 15.90 -11.69 15.08
CA GLN A 26 15.82 -12.24 16.43
C GLN A 26 15.56 -11.16 17.51
N PRO A 27 16.26 -10.00 17.52
CA PRO A 27 16.00 -8.95 18.49
C PRO A 27 14.63 -8.30 18.33
N ILE A 28 14.18 -8.06 17.09
CA ILE A 28 12.86 -7.47 16.84
C ILE A 28 11.77 -8.40 17.37
N LYS A 29 11.82 -9.70 17.06
CA LYS A 29 10.86 -10.68 17.58
C LYS A 29 10.90 -10.75 19.11
N SER A 30 12.09 -10.82 19.71
CA SER A 30 12.24 -10.87 21.17
C SER A 30 11.64 -9.65 21.86
N GLU A 31 11.84 -8.46 21.28
CA GLU A 31 11.29 -7.21 21.83
C GLU A 31 9.77 -7.13 21.66
N MET A 32 9.20 -7.69 20.59
CA MET A 32 7.75 -7.85 20.43
C MET A 32 7.15 -8.73 21.53
N PHE A 33 7.77 -9.88 21.79
CA PHE A 33 7.36 -10.78 22.89
C PHE A 33 7.44 -10.08 24.24
N ARG A 34 8.56 -9.37 24.51
CA ARG A 34 8.75 -8.63 25.75
C ARG A 34 7.69 -7.54 25.99
N ARG A 35 7.24 -6.86 24.93
CA ARG A 35 6.25 -5.78 24.99
C ARG A 35 4.80 -6.27 24.89
N GLY A 36 4.58 -7.55 24.56
CA GLY A 36 3.24 -8.08 24.27
C GLY A 36 2.56 -7.39 23.10
N THR A 37 3.32 -6.79 22.17
CA THR A 37 2.78 -6.09 21.00
C THR A 37 3.19 -6.84 19.74
N PHE A 38 2.21 -7.33 19.00
CA PHE A 38 2.43 -8.15 17.82
C PHE A 38 2.04 -7.37 16.55
N PHE A 39 2.99 -7.27 15.64
CA PHE A 39 2.87 -6.69 14.31
C PHE A 39 3.14 -7.79 13.30
N GLU A 40 2.45 -7.75 12.16
CA GLU A 40 2.81 -8.58 11.03
C GLU A 40 4.07 -8.02 10.38
N LEU A 41 5.17 -8.78 10.42
CA LEU A 41 6.45 -8.37 9.85
C LEU A 41 6.59 -8.93 8.44
N VAL A 42 6.61 -8.04 7.44
CA VAL A 42 6.86 -8.39 6.05
C VAL A 42 8.30 -8.02 5.71
N TRP A 43 9.11 -9.02 5.37
CA TRP A 43 10.50 -8.81 4.96
C TRP A 43 10.53 -8.59 3.45
N LEU A 44 10.90 -7.39 3.03
CA LEU A 44 10.83 -6.96 1.63
C LEU A 44 12.20 -7.08 0.99
N LYS A 45 12.28 -7.82 -0.12
CA LYS A 45 13.52 -7.95 -0.91
C LYS A 45 13.38 -7.07 -2.14
N ALA A 46 14.45 -6.39 -2.54
CA ALA A 46 14.46 -5.72 -3.84
C ALA A 46 14.22 -6.74 -4.97
N ARG A 47 13.05 -6.71 -5.61
CA ARG A 47 12.67 -7.64 -6.70
C ARG A 47 13.78 -7.68 -7.77
N GLY A 48 14.43 -8.83 -7.95
CA GLY A 48 15.36 -9.10 -9.06
C GLY A 48 16.55 -8.14 -9.21
N GLY A 49 16.99 -7.46 -8.14
CA GLY A 49 18.07 -6.46 -8.25
C GLY A 49 17.63 -5.16 -8.94
N MET A 50 16.32 -4.88 -8.95
CA MET A 50 15.76 -3.64 -9.50
C MET A 50 16.46 -2.43 -8.88
N LYS A 51 16.98 -1.56 -9.75
CA LYS A 51 17.65 -0.32 -9.35
C LYS A 51 16.67 0.60 -8.61
N LYS A 52 17.18 1.36 -7.63
CA LYS A 52 16.39 2.33 -6.84
C LYS A 52 15.52 3.23 -7.72
N GLU A 53 16.05 3.69 -8.84
CA GLU A 53 15.36 4.55 -9.81
C GLU A 53 14.09 3.92 -10.40
N LEU A 54 14.12 2.61 -10.67
CA LEU A 54 12.97 1.91 -11.24
C LEU A 54 11.87 1.72 -10.19
N ARG A 55 12.21 1.41 -8.94
CA ARG A 55 11.24 1.34 -7.83
C ARG A 55 10.53 2.68 -7.64
N VAL A 56 11.28 3.77 -7.62
CA VAL A 56 10.70 5.11 -7.49
C VAL A 56 9.85 5.46 -8.72
N LYS A 57 10.24 5.02 -9.92
CA LYS A 57 9.45 5.23 -11.15
C LYS A 57 8.07 4.58 -11.05
N GLU A 58 7.96 3.42 -10.40
CA GLU A 58 6.66 2.74 -10.18
C GLU A 58 5.71 3.54 -9.28
N LEU A 59 6.22 4.43 -8.41
CA LEU A 59 5.37 5.32 -7.61
C LEU A 59 4.73 6.44 -8.42
N VAL A 60 5.40 6.91 -9.49
CA VAL A 60 4.98 8.12 -10.23
C VAL A 60 3.54 8.02 -10.76
N PRO A 61 3.08 6.90 -11.36
CA PRO A 61 1.68 6.72 -11.76
C PRO A 61 0.68 6.89 -10.62
N TYR A 62 0.99 6.39 -9.41
CA TYR A 62 0.08 6.49 -8.25
C TYR A 62 -0.13 7.94 -7.79
N TYR A 63 0.92 8.75 -7.85
CA TYR A 63 0.84 10.17 -7.53
C TYR A 63 0.15 10.98 -8.64
N ARG A 64 0.41 10.66 -9.91
CA ARG A 64 -0.29 11.31 -11.04
C ARG A 64 -1.78 10.96 -11.07
N GLY A 65 -2.13 9.73 -10.67
CA GLY A 65 -3.51 9.27 -10.54
C GLY A 65 -4.21 9.74 -9.26
N GLY A 66 -3.52 10.42 -8.34
CA GLY A 66 -4.12 10.91 -7.10
C GLY A 66 -4.52 9.80 -6.12
N TYR A 67 -3.89 8.63 -6.18
CA TYR A 67 -4.21 7.50 -5.29
C TYR A 67 -3.54 7.58 -3.92
N ILE A 68 -2.43 8.33 -3.82
CA ILE A 68 -1.65 8.45 -2.58
C ILE A 68 -1.90 9.83 -1.98
N TYR A 69 -2.43 9.85 -0.76
CA TYR A 69 -2.64 11.05 0.04
C TYR A 69 -1.73 11.03 1.25
N HIS A 70 -1.23 12.20 1.61
CA HIS A 70 -0.41 12.36 2.81
C HIS A 70 -1.03 13.32 3.80
N ASN A 71 -0.58 13.23 5.05
CA ASN A 71 -1.03 14.14 6.09
C ASN A 71 -0.55 15.57 5.82
N ALA A 72 -1.49 16.48 5.53
CA ALA A 72 -1.23 17.88 5.23
C ALA A 72 -0.50 18.65 6.34
N ALA A 73 -0.57 18.17 7.58
CA ALA A 73 0.13 18.75 8.73
C ALA A 73 1.67 18.56 8.65
N CYS A 74 2.15 17.61 7.86
CA CYS A 74 3.59 17.37 7.71
C CYS A 74 4.17 18.20 6.56
N ALA A 75 4.86 19.29 6.88
CA ALA A 75 5.46 20.18 5.87
C ALA A 75 6.51 19.48 4.98
N THR A 76 7.22 18.48 5.51
CA THR A 76 8.27 17.73 4.78
C THR A 76 7.68 16.89 3.64
N ILE A 77 6.44 16.43 3.79
CA ILE A 77 5.74 15.62 2.80
C ILE A 77 5.41 16.42 1.54
N LYS A 78 5.01 17.69 1.68
CA LYS A 78 4.71 18.54 0.51
C LYS A 78 5.92 18.67 -0.42
N LYS A 79 7.14 18.68 0.14
CA LYS A 79 8.38 18.68 -0.65
C LYS A 79 8.60 17.35 -1.38
N LEU A 80 8.26 16.22 -0.73
CA LEU A 80 8.36 14.89 -1.33
C LEU A 80 7.39 14.74 -2.51
N GLU A 81 6.12 15.16 -2.35
CA GLU A 81 5.10 15.14 -3.41
C GLU A 81 5.53 15.98 -4.62
N GLN A 82 6.02 17.20 -4.38
CA GLN A 82 6.55 18.06 -5.44
C GLN A 82 7.71 17.39 -6.20
N GLN A 83 8.64 16.77 -5.48
CA GLN A 83 9.78 16.08 -6.09
C GLN A 83 9.38 14.81 -6.86
N LEU A 84 8.38 14.06 -6.39
CA LEU A 84 7.83 12.90 -7.10
C LEU A 84 7.13 13.31 -8.40
N GLY A 85 6.47 14.47 -8.41
CA GLY A 85 5.91 15.05 -9.64
C GLY A 85 6.97 15.48 -10.67
N MET A 86 8.16 15.87 -10.21
CA MET A 86 9.29 16.34 -11.02
C MET A 86 10.33 15.25 -11.38
N PHE A 87 9.99 13.97 -11.16
CA PHE A 87 10.87 12.84 -11.48
C PHE A 87 11.43 12.95 -12.92
N PRO A 88 12.74 12.71 -13.17
CA PRO A 88 13.72 12.01 -12.32
C PRO A 88 14.62 12.88 -11.43
N ARG A 89 14.42 14.21 -11.37
CA ARG A 89 15.28 15.07 -10.53
C ARG A 89 14.72 15.17 -9.12
N SER A 90 15.36 14.50 -8.16
CA SER A 90 15.00 14.56 -6.74
C SER A 90 16.21 14.70 -5.83
N ALA A 91 16.04 15.39 -4.71
CA ALA A 91 17.02 15.46 -3.64
C ALA A 91 16.74 14.44 -2.51
N LEU A 92 15.51 13.91 -2.44
CA LEU A 92 15.04 13.03 -1.35
C LEU A 92 14.92 11.57 -1.81
N TRP A 93 15.96 11.06 -2.45
CA TRP A 93 15.97 9.70 -3.00
C TRP A 93 15.73 8.61 -1.95
N ASP A 94 16.29 8.75 -0.74
CA ASP A 94 16.13 7.75 0.31
C ASP A 94 14.69 7.64 0.82
N LEU A 95 13.96 8.76 0.90
CA LEU A 95 12.54 8.77 1.29
C LEU A 95 11.66 8.19 0.19
N MET A 96 11.94 8.52 -1.07
CA MET A 96 11.22 7.97 -2.21
C MET A 96 11.42 6.46 -2.33
N ASP A 97 12.65 6.00 -2.17
CA ASP A 97 12.99 4.58 -2.23
C ASP A 97 12.34 3.80 -1.10
N CYS A 98 12.36 4.33 0.14
CA CYS A 98 11.65 3.74 1.27
C CYS A 98 10.14 3.67 1.02
N LEU A 99 9.56 4.72 0.43
CA LEU A 99 8.13 4.73 0.10
C LEU A 99 7.78 3.76 -1.03
N ALA A 100 8.68 3.50 -1.97
CA ALA A 100 8.38 2.65 -3.14
C ALA A 100 8.02 1.21 -2.75
N TYR A 101 8.53 0.75 -1.60
CA TYR A 101 8.15 -0.53 -1.01
C TYR A 101 6.66 -0.66 -0.69
N ILE A 102 5.91 0.44 -0.61
CA ILE A 102 4.46 0.38 -0.38
C ILE A 102 3.72 -0.38 -1.48
N ILE A 103 4.20 -0.31 -2.74
CA ILE A 103 3.58 -1.01 -3.86
C ILE A 103 3.71 -2.53 -3.68
N GLU A 104 4.90 -2.98 -3.25
CA GLU A 104 5.12 -4.40 -2.93
C GLU A 104 4.29 -4.84 -1.73
N MET A 105 4.15 -4.00 -0.71
CA MET A 105 3.28 -4.30 0.44
C MET A 105 1.80 -4.37 0.06
N LEU A 106 1.33 -3.52 -0.85
CA LEU A 106 -0.05 -3.55 -1.35
C LEU A 106 -0.31 -4.82 -2.15
N GLU A 107 0.62 -5.21 -3.02
CA GLU A 107 0.53 -6.44 -3.81
C GLU A 107 0.51 -7.69 -2.91
N LEU A 108 1.43 -7.78 -1.94
CA LEU A 108 1.48 -8.90 -0.99
C LEU A 108 0.24 -8.98 -0.10
N GLY A 109 -0.40 -7.84 0.16
CA GLY A 109 -1.64 -7.76 0.92
C GLY A 109 -2.90 -7.89 0.07
N GLU A 110 -2.77 -8.15 -1.24
CA GLU A 110 -3.86 -8.20 -2.22
C GLU A 110 -4.79 -6.96 -2.15
N ARG A 111 -4.19 -5.79 -1.88
CA ARG A 111 -4.91 -4.52 -1.71
C ARG A 111 -4.86 -3.71 -3.00
N TYR A 112 -5.93 -3.81 -3.76
CA TYR A 112 -6.09 -3.05 -5.00
C TYR A 112 -6.91 -1.78 -4.75
N PHE A 113 -6.64 -0.76 -5.55
CA PHE A 113 -7.49 0.42 -5.60
C PHE A 113 -8.77 0.01 -6.33
N SER A 114 -9.91 0.03 -5.64
CA SER A 114 -11.18 -0.06 -6.34
C SER A 114 -11.29 1.16 -7.26
N PRO A 115 -11.80 1.01 -8.50
CA PRO A 115 -12.33 2.15 -9.22
C PRO A 115 -13.27 2.92 -8.29
N ALA A 116 -13.38 4.23 -8.47
CA ALA A 116 -14.48 4.95 -7.84
C ALA A 116 -15.78 4.42 -8.44
N GLU A 117 -16.30 3.32 -7.89
CA GLU A 117 -17.73 3.07 -7.87
C GLU A 117 -18.29 4.34 -7.24
N ASN A 118 -19.03 5.09 -8.05
CA ASN A 118 -19.77 6.22 -7.55
C ASN A 118 -20.66 5.67 -6.43
N PRO A 119 -20.43 6.00 -5.14
CA PRO A 119 -21.17 5.39 -4.04
C PRO A 119 -22.67 5.66 -4.13
N ASP A 120 -23.04 6.68 -4.91
CA ASP A 120 -24.41 7.09 -5.21
C ASP A 120 -25.05 6.30 -6.36
N ASP A 121 -24.33 5.40 -7.04
CA ASP A 121 -24.79 4.69 -8.23
C ASP A 121 -24.75 3.16 -8.06
N ILE A 122 -25.21 2.69 -6.90
CA ILE A 122 -25.47 1.26 -6.66
C ILE A 122 -26.46 0.71 -7.71
N GLU A 123 -27.37 1.56 -8.20
CA GLU A 123 -28.37 1.26 -9.24
C GLU A 123 -27.78 1.02 -10.63
N ALA A 124 -26.63 1.60 -11.00
CA ALA A 124 -26.01 1.35 -12.30
C ALA A 124 -25.64 -0.11 -12.51
N GLU A 125 -25.25 -0.82 -11.44
CA GLU A 125 -24.94 -2.25 -11.50
C GLU A 125 -26.20 -3.11 -11.75
N TYR A 126 -27.36 -2.68 -11.25
CA TYR A 126 -28.64 -3.39 -11.46
C TYR A 126 -29.30 -3.07 -12.80
N LYS A 127 -28.92 -1.95 -13.45
CA LYS A 127 -29.55 -1.49 -14.69
C LYS A 127 -29.23 -2.38 -15.89
N GLU A 128 -28.10 -3.08 -15.86
CA GLU A 128 -27.69 -4.01 -16.92
C GLU A 128 -28.16 -5.45 -16.68
N LEU A 129 -28.81 -5.73 -15.54
CA LEU A 129 -29.40 -7.05 -15.29
C LEU A 129 -30.68 -7.21 -16.12
N ASP A 130 -30.61 -8.09 -17.13
CA ASP A 130 -31.79 -8.55 -17.85
C ASP A 130 -32.56 -9.50 -16.93
N TYR A 131 -33.58 -8.98 -16.25
CA TYR A 131 -34.46 -9.81 -15.43
C TYR A 131 -35.22 -10.76 -16.35
N GLU A 132 -34.90 -12.05 -16.28
CA GLU A 132 -35.73 -13.08 -16.90
C GLU A 132 -37.18 -12.91 -16.42
N ASN A 133 -38.13 -12.96 -17.36
CA ASN A 133 -39.55 -12.82 -17.04
C ASN A 133 -39.91 -13.78 -15.89
N PRO A 134 -40.65 -13.30 -14.86
CA PRO A 134 -41.09 -14.15 -13.76
C PRO A 134 -41.76 -15.41 -14.30
N VAL A 135 -41.39 -16.58 -13.76
CA VAL A 135 -42.01 -17.85 -14.14
C VAL A 135 -43.50 -17.80 -13.77
N GLU A 136 -44.36 -17.55 -14.75
CA GLU A 136 -45.80 -17.36 -14.55
C GLU A 136 -46.50 -18.60 -13.98
N ASN A 137 -45.93 -19.79 -14.20
CA ASN A 137 -46.49 -21.08 -13.75
C ASN A 137 -45.44 -21.96 -13.06
N TRP A 138 -45.05 -21.59 -11.84
CA TRP A 138 -44.16 -22.40 -10.99
C TRP A 138 -44.66 -23.83 -10.72
N ARG A 139 -45.94 -24.13 -11.02
CA ARG A 139 -46.59 -25.43 -10.80
C ARG A 139 -46.59 -26.36 -12.02
N CYS A 140 -46.06 -25.94 -13.16
CA CYS A 140 -46.07 -26.73 -14.40
C CYS A 140 -44.68 -26.94 -15.02
N ALA A 141 -43.60 -26.60 -14.32
CA ALA A 141 -42.22 -26.91 -14.71
C ALA A 141 -41.77 -28.27 -14.15
#